data_AF-F0QR10-F1
#
_entry.id   AF-F0QR10-F1
#
_cell.length_a   1.000
_cell.length_b   1.000
_cell.length_c   1.000
_cell.angle_alpha   90.00
_cell.angle_beta   90.00
_cell.angle_gamma   90.00
#
_symmetry.space_group_name_H-M   'P 1'
#
loop_
_entity.id
_entity.type
_entity.pdbx_description
1 polymer ?
#
loop_
_entity_poly.entity_id
_entity_poly.type
_entity_poly.pdbx_seq_one_letter_code
_entity_poly.pdbx_strand_id
1 'polypeptide(L)'
;MISETIKNFLPLLGEKATGTNYKTLKKENIYGLRALIPDQKTLEKFNLICEDIQLKIEKLTKKIENSEKIREKLLDKLFSQKVKISL
;
A
#
# COMPACT_ATOMS: atom_id res chain seq x y z
N MET A 1 -0.61 -10.15 -0.89
CA MET A 1 -0.65 -10.25 -2.36
C MET A 1 -2.04 -10.11 -2.95
N ILE A 2 -3.03 -10.91 -2.54
CA ILE A 2 -4.42 -10.78 -3.05
C ILE A 2 -4.96 -9.34 -2.88
N SER A 3 -4.64 -8.68 -1.76
CA SER A 3 -4.98 -7.27 -1.52
C SER A 3 -4.33 -6.29 -2.52
N GLU A 4 -3.09 -6.53 -2.91
CA GLU A 4 -2.34 -5.68 -3.85
C GLU A 4 -2.80 -5.94 -5.29
N THR A 5 -3.13 -7.18 -5.61
CA THR A 5 -3.82 -7.55 -6.86
C THR A 5 -5.16 -6.82 -6.97
N ILE A 6 -5.95 -6.78 -5.88
CA ILE A 6 -7.20 -6.01 -5.85
C ILE A 6 -6.92 -4.52 -6.06
N LYS A 7 -5.86 -3.95 -5.46
CA LYS A 7 -5.45 -2.56 -5.71
C LYS A 7 -5.13 -2.29 -7.17
N ASN A 8 -4.45 -3.21 -7.85
CA ASN A 8 -4.14 -3.07 -9.29
C ASN A 8 -5.39 -3.17 -10.17
N PHE A 9 -6.46 -3.82 -9.70
CA PHE A 9 -7.76 -3.81 -10.36
C PHE A 9 -8.60 -2.56 -10.01
N LEU A 10 -8.24 -1.76 -9.00
CA LEU A 10 -9.00 -0.55 -8.60
C LEU A 10 -9.18 0.49 -9.70
N PRO A 11 -8.18 0.79 -10.57
CA PRO A 11 -8.39 1.71 -11.68
C PRO A 11 -9.46 1.19 -12.66
N LEU A 12 -9.39 -0.10 -13.00
CA LEU A 12 -10.31 -0.76 -13.93
C LEU A 12 -11.73 -0.92 -13.35
N LEU A 13 -11.81 -1.07 -12.03
CA LEU A 13 -13.04 -0.99 -11.24
C LEU A 13 -13.60 0.44 -11.22
N GLY A 14 -12.74 1.45 -11.07
CA GLY A 14 -13.09 2.86 -11.03
C GLY A 14 -13.64 3.42 -12.34
N GLU A 15 -13.30 2.81 -13.48
CA GLU A 15 -13.91 3.10 -14.80
C GLU A 15 -15.28 2.44 -14.96
N LYS A 16 -15.49 1.27 -14.36
CA LYS A 16 -16.78 0.55 -14.36
C LYS A 16 -17.74 1.00 -13.25
N ALA A 17 -17.29 1.90 -12.38
CA ALA A 17 -18.08 2.46 -11.30
C ALA A 17 -19.00 3.57 -11.84
N THR A 18 -20.25 3.57 -11.41
CA THR A 18 -21.26 4.55 -11.86
C THR A 18 -21.39 5.68 -10.84
N GLY A 19 -21.54 6.92 -11.32
CA GLY A 19 -21.71 8.12 -10.49
C GLY A 19 -20.47 9.03 -10.48
N THR A 20 -20.69 10.34 -10.59
CA THR A 20 -19.63 11.37 -10.63
C THR A 20 -19.16 11.81 -9.25
N ASN A 21 -20.06 11.86 -8.26
CA ASN A 21 -19.75 12.25 -6.88
C ASN A 21 -19.51 11.05 -5.95
N TYR A 22 -20.20 9.93 -6.16
CA TYR A 22 -20.02 8.69 -5.42
C TYR A 22 -19.92 7.52 -6.40
N LYS A 23 -18.70 7.03 -6.60
CA LYS A 23 -18.42 5.88 -7.47
C LYS A 23 -18.97 4.61 -6.84
N THR A 24 -20.08 4.11 -7.38
CA THR A 24 -20.75 2.91 -6.88
C THR A 24 -20.51 1.75 -7.82
N LEU A 25 -20.07 0.62 -7.28
CA LEU A 25 -19.77 -0.58 -8.04
C LEU A 25 -20.84 -1.64 -7.76
N LYS A 26 -21.65 -1.96 -8.79
CA LYS A 26 -22.68 -2.98 -8.67
C LYS A 26 -22.05 -4.35 -8.53
N LYS A 27 -22.67 -5.25 -7.77
CA LYS A 27 -22.23 -6.64 -7.60
C LYS A 27 -22.03 -7.34 -8.95
N GLU A 28 -22.93 -7.12 -9.89
CA GLU A 28 -22.84 -7.64 -11.27
C GLU A 28 -21.52 -7.27 -11.98
N ASN A 29 -21.03 -6.04 -11.78
CA ASN A 29 -19.80 -5.55 -12.39
C ASN A 29 -18.55 -6.22 -11.80
N ILE A 30 -18.63 -6.73 -10.56
CA ILE A 30 -17.55 -7.48 -9.91
C ILE A 30 -17.54 -8.92 -10.43
N TYR A 31 -18.70 -9.58 -10.47
CA TYR A 31 -18.82 -10.96 -10.97
C TYR A 31 -18.45 -11.09 -12.45
N GLY A 32 -18.62 -10.03 -13.25
CA GLY A 32 -18.19 -10.00 -14.65
C GLY A 32 -16.68 -9.83 -14.86
N LEU A 33 -15.88 -9.61 -13.81
CA LEU A 33 -14.42 -9.49 -13.93
C LEU A 33 -13.82 -10.89 -14.09
N ARG A 34 -13.31 -11.16 -15.29
CA ARG A 34 -12.47 -12.33 -15.54
C ARG A 34 -11.05 -11.99 -15.13
N ALA A 35 -10.60 -12.56 -14.02
CA ALA A 35 -9.20 -12.55 -13.63
C ALA A 35 -8.56 -13.87 -14.06
N LEU A 36 -7.41 -13.80 -14.73
CA LEU A 36 -6.57 -14.98 -14.92
C LEU A 36 -5.92 -15.30 -13.58
N ILE A 37 -6.33 -16.42 -12.97
CA ILE A 37 -5.69 -16.94 -11.76
C ILE A 37 -4.66 -17.97 -12.21
N PRO A 38 -3.35 -17.72 -12.01
CA PRO A 38 -2.31 -18.68 -12.36
C PRO A 38 -2.47 -19.99 -11.56
N ASP A 39 -1.91 -21.08 -12.06
CA ASP A 39 -1.87 -22.33 -11.31
C ASP A 39 -1.00 -22.21 -10.05
N GLN A 40 -1.22 -23.12 -9.10
CA GLN A 40 -0.57 -23.10 -7.81
C GLN A 40 0.97 -23.12 -7.91
N LYS A 41 1.55 -23.84 -8.87
CA LYS A 41 3.01 -23.90 -9.03
C LYS A 41 3.58 -22.58 -9.53
N THR A 42 2.84 -21.90 -10.41
CA THR A 42 3.21 -20.56 -10.89
C THR A 42 3.13 -19.53 -9.76
N LEU A 43 2.10 -19.61 -8.92
CA LEU A 43 1.97 -18.75 -7.73
C LEU A 43 3.10 -18.96 -6.73
N GLU A 44 3.50 -20.22 -6.48
CA GLU A 44 4.62 -20.53 -5.58
C GLU A 44 5.95 -19.99 -6.10
N LYS A 45 6.24 -20.15 -7.40
CA LYS A 45 7.44 -19.56 -8.02
C LYS A 45 7.45 -18.04 -7.92
N PHE A 46 6.30 -17.42 -8.14
CA PHE A 46 6.16 -15.97 -7.99
C PHE A 46 6.43 -15.53 -6.54
N ASN A 47 5.85 -16.23 -5.57
CA ASN A 47 6.05 -15.94 -4.15
C ASN A 47 7.53 -16.05 -3.76
N LEU A 48 8.23 -17.10 -4.19
CA LEU A 48 9.66 -17.26 -3.91
C LEU A 48 10.51 -16.08 -4.40
N ILE A 49 10.13 -15.44 -5.50
CA ILE A 49 10.84 -14.28 -6.06
C ILE A 49 10.43 -13.01 -5.31
N CYS A 50 9.13 -12.81 -5.11
CA CYS A 50 8.60 -11.52 -4.67
C CYS A 50 8.52 -11.36 -3.16
N GLU A 51 8.51 -12.44 -2.37
CA GLU A 51 8.30 -12.36 -0.92
C GLU A 51 9.43 -11.61 -0.21
N ASP A 52 10.69 -11.89 -0.53
CA ASP A 52 11.82 -11.16 0.06
C ASP A 52 11.82 -9.67 -0.35
N ILE A 53 11.46 -9.38 -1.60
CA ILE A 53 11.34 -8.00 -2.11
C ILE A 53 10.24 -7.26 -1.35
N GLN A 54 9.07 -7.88 -1.21
CA GLN A 54 7.92 -7.32 -0.50
C GLN A 54 8.28 -7.04 0.97
N LEU A 55 8.92 -8.00 1.66
CA LEU A 55 9.36 -7.84 3.04
C LEU A 55 10.36 -6.70 3.20
N LYS A 56 11.28 -6.52 2.24
CA LYS A 56 12.22 -5.40 2.24
C LYS A 56 11.50 -4.06 2.09
N ILE A 57 10.55 -3.96 1.15
CA ILE A 57 9.74 -2.76 0.95
C ILE A 57 8.99 -2.41 2.25
N GLU A 58 8.29 -3.37 2.84
CA GLU A 58 7.52 -3.14 4.08
C GLU A 58 8.41 -2.67 5.24
N LYS A 59 9.59 -3.28 5.41
CA LYS A 59 10.56 -2.86 6.42
C LYS A 59 11.07 -1.44 6.19
N LEU A 60 11.34 -1.07 4.94
CA LEU A 60 11.83 0.27 4.58
C LEU A 60 10.75 1.33 4.77
N THR A 61 9.53 1.08 4.31
CA THR A 61 8.39 1.99 4.51
C THR A 61 8.16 2.26 5.99
N LYS A 62 8.18 1.21 6.82
CA LYS A 62 8.02 1.36 8.28
C LYS A 62 9.17 2.16 8.92
N LYS A 63 10.39 2.01 8.42
CA LYS A 63 11.53 2.81 8.89
C LYS A 63 11.37 4.29 8.53
N ILE A 64 10.94 4.59 7.31
CA ILE A 64 10.68 5.96 6.86
C ILE A 64 9.62 6.61 7.75
N GLU A 65 8.46 5.97 7.93
CA GLU A 65 7.39 6.50 8.78
C GLU A 65 7.86 6.77 10.22
N ASN A 66 8.66 5.87 10.79
CA ASN A 66 9.20 6.05 12.13
C ASN A 66 10.20 7.21 12.19
N SER A 67 11.10 7.32 11.21
CA SER A 67 12.06 8.42 11.10
C SER A 67 11.36 9.77 10.96
N GLU A 68 10.28 9.84 10.18
CA GLU A 68 9.49 11.07 10.04
C GLU A 68 8.82 11.47 11.37
N LYS A 69 8.19 10.52 12.06
CA LYS A 69 7.60 10.74 13.39
C LYS A 69 8.64 11.20 14.42
N ILE A 70 9.84 10.64 14.36
CA ILE A 70 10.95 11.05 15.25
C ILE A 70 11.41 12.47 14.89
N ARG A 71 11.60 12.76 13.59
CA ARG A 71 11.98 14.09 13.10
C ARG A 71 10.98 15.15 13.58
N GLU A 72 9.69 14.92 13.40
CA GLU A 72 8.63 15.85 13.85
C GLU A 72 8.69 16.08 15.36
N LYS A 73 8.74 15.01 16.15
CA LYS A 73 8.85 15.11 17.62
C LYS A 73 10.11 15.86 18.07
N LEU A 74 11.23 15.67 17.38
CA LEU A 74 12.48 16.38 17.68
C LEU A 74 12.40 17.85 17.31
N LEU A 75 11.81 18.18 16.16
CA LEU A 75 11.54 19.56 15.76
C LEU A 75 10.65 20.26 16.79
N ASP A 76 9.54 19.63 17.20
CA ASP A 76 8.63 20.18 18.22
C ASP A 76 9.36 20.46 19.55
N LYS A 77 10.23 19.54 19.97
CA LYS A 77 11.04 19.67 21.19
C LYS A 77 12.10 20.76 21.09
N LEU A 78 12.68 20.95 19.90
CA LEU A 78 13.67 22.00 19.64
C LEU A 78 13.01 23.38 19.68
N PHE A 79 11.89 23.56 18.98
CA PHE A 79 11.17 24.85 18.95
C PHE A 79 10.50 25.19 20.27
N SER A 80 10.09 24.20 21.06
CA SER A 80 9.58 24.41 22.42
C SER A 80 10.67 24.62 23.48
N GLN A 81 11.96 24.73 23.08
CA GLN A 81 13.13 24.86 23.96
C GLN A 81 13.27 23.76 25.03
N LYS A 82 12.56 22.63 24.86
CA LYS A 82 12.63 21.47 25.76
C LYS A 82 13.93 20.67 25.57
N VAL A 83 14.65 20.94 24.48
CA VAL A 83 15.97 20.36 24.19
C VAL A 83 16.89 21.52 23.77
N LYS A 84 17.99 21.72 24.48
CA LYS A 84 19.04 22.67 24.11
C LYS A 84 20.14 21.92 23.38
N ILE A 85 20.50 22.41 22.19
CA ILE A 85 21.69 21.97 21.47
C ILE A 85 22.84 22.85 21.98
N SER A 86 23.73 22.29 22.78
CA SER A 86 25.02 22.93 23.07
C SER A 86 25.94 22.63 21.89
N LEU A 87 26.30 23.68 21.14
CA LEU A 87 27.33 23.62 20.10
C LEU A 87 28.71 23.35 20.71
#